data_AF-A0A3P3FFS3-F1
#
_entry.id   AF-A0A3P3FFS3-F1
#
_cell.length_a   1.000
_cell.length_b   1.000
_cell.length_c   1.000
_cell.angle_alpha   90.00
_cell.angle_beta   90.00
_cell.angle_gamma   90.00
#
_symmetry.space_group_name_H-M   'P 1'
#
loop_
_entity.id
_entity.type
_entity.pdbx_description
1 polymer ?
#
loop_
_entity_poly.entity_id
_entity_poly.type
_entity_poly.pdbx_seq_one_letter_code
_entity_poly.pdbx_strand_id
1 'polypeptide(L)'
;MAFDIVHDIDKAVRQLLEAPNDLAELMPDQGAVKSMSEATDQHRDIYAKYIANFDVAYQIADDWWEGCVAAYIEDGYGPDEANELAYDKRLAGPASAPEVVWFFRNYWLAFDEVNRALPPKDRVPPQVAMLGWLVEEGRTDYVRLLTCMPFWPIGLDENGNWC
;
A
#
# COMPACT_ATOMS: atom_id res chain seq x y z
N MET A 1 -11.13 -15.46 1.34
CA MET A 1 -11.52 -15.30 -0.09
C MET A 1 -10.89 -13.99 -0.56
N ALA A 2 -10.70 -13.75 -1.85
CA ALA A 2 -10.17 -12.45 -2.28
C ALA A 2 -11.26 -11.38 -2.13
N PHE A 3 -10.93 -10.19 -1.61
CA PHE A 3 -11.88 -9.09 -1.41
C PHE A 3 -12.69 -8.79 -2.68
N ASP A 4 -13.98 -8.53 -2.53
CA ASP A 4 -14.78 -7.92 -3.60
C ASP A 4 -14.43 -6.43 -3.67
N ILE A 5 -13.58 -6.09 -4.63
CA ILE A 5 -13.14 -4.72 -4.89
C ILE A 5 -13.92 -4.08 -6.04
N VAL A 6 -14.13 -2.77 -5.96
CA VAL A 6 -14.86 -2.00 -6.99
C VAL A 6 -13.95 -1.20 -7.92
N HIS A 7 -12.63 -1.17 -7.66
CA HIS A 7 -11.65 -0.39 -8.44
C HIS A 7 -10.92 -1.23 -9.50
N ASP A 8 -10.39 -0.55 -10.51
CA ASP A 8 -9.50 -1.14 -11.51
C ASP A 8 -8.09 -1.26 -10.93
N ILE A 9 -7.62 -2.51 -10.70
CA ILE A 9 -6.31 -2.80 -10.12
C ILE A 9 -5.18 -2.25 -10.99
N ASP A 10 -5.21 -2.48 -12.30
CA ASP A 10 -4.12 -2.09 -13.20
C ASP A 10 -3.97 -0.56 -13.25
N LYS A 11 -5.11 0.15 -13.23
CA LYS A 11 -5.13 1.60 -13.12
C LYS A 11 -4.57 2.07 -11.78
N ALA A 12 -4.99 1.45 -10.68
CA ALA A 12 -4.54 1.82 -9.34
C ALA A 12 -3.04 1.54 -9.14
N VAL A 13 -2.52 0.42 -9.66
CA VAL A 13 -1.09 0.10 -9.65
C VAL A 13 -0.30 1.21 -10.32
N ARG A 14 -0.71 1.60 -11.54
CA ARG A 14 -0.05 2.68 -12.29
C ARG A 14 -0.06 3.98 -11.50
N GLN A 15 -1.22 4.38 -10.98
CA GLN A 15 -1.38 5.62 -10.22
C GLN A 15 -0.50 5.64 -8.98
N LEU A 16 -0.49 4.57 -8.18
CA LEU A 16 0.32 4.50 -6.96
C LEU A 16 1.82 4.46 -7.24
N LEU A 17 2.26 3.79 -8.31
CA LEU A 17 3.68 3.78 -8.71
C LEU A 17 4.14 5.14 -9.26
N GLU A 18 3.25 5.87 -9.93
CA GLU A 18 3.53 7.18 -10.50
C GLU A 18 3.38 8.33 -9.50
N ALA A 19 2.54 8.19 -8.47
CA ALA A 19 2.18 9.28 -7.55
C ALA A 19 3.38 10.04 -6.95
N PRO A 20 4.49 9.39 -6.53
CA PRO A 20 5.63 10.14 -6.00
C PRO A 20 6.37 10.99 -7.05
N ASN A 21 6.21 10.71 -8.35
CA ASN A 21 6.79 11.52 -9.42
C ASN A 21 6.09 12.87 -9.57
N ASP A 22 4.85 13.02 -9.09
CA ASP A 22 4.17 14.32 -9.03
C ASP A 22 4.93 15.33 -8.15
N LEU A 23 5.81 14.82 -7.27
CA LEU A 23 6.65 15.60 -6.35
C LEU A 23 8.14 15.56 -6.74
N ALA A 24 8.49 15.09 -7.95
CA ALA A 24 9.89 14.86 -8.33
C ALA A 24 10.78 16.10 -8.19
N GLU A 25 10.24 17.30 -8.44
CA GLU A 25 10.98 18.56 -8.26
C GLU A 25 11.27 18.89 -6.78
N LEU A 26 10.40 18.46 -5.87
CA LEU A 26 10.54 18.64 -4.42
C LEU A 26 11.38 17.53 -3.80
N MET A 27 11.52 16.39 -4.48
CA MET A 27 12.23 15.22 -3.99
C MET A 27 13.17 14.62 -5.04
N PRO A 28 14.26 15.33 -5.40
CA PRO A 28 15.20 14.89 -6.44
C PRO A 28 15.97 13.60 -6.08
N ASP A 29 15.81 13.11 -4.85
CA ASP A 29 16.72 12.19 -4.18
C ASP A 29 16.07 10.85 -3.77
N GLN A 30 14.88 10.53 -4.31
CA GLN A 30 14.11 9.31 -3.99
C GLN A 30 14.76 8.00 -4.48
N GLY A 31 15.81 8.09 -5.30
CA GLY A 31 16.47 6.93 -5.90
C GLY A 31 15.94 6.59 -7.28
N ALA A 32 16.23 5.38 -7.75
CA ALA A 32 15.83 4.89 -9.07
C ALA A 32 14.96 3.65 -8.95
N VAL A 33 14.08 3.43 -9.93
CA VAL A 33 13.33 2.18 -10.05
C VAL A 33 14.33 1.03 -10.21
N LYS A 34 14.21 0.02 -9.35
CA LYS A 34 15.08 -1.17 -9.33
C LYS A 34 14.26 -2.40 -9.03
N SER A 35 14.62 -3.52 -9.66
CA SER A 35 14.12 -4.82 -9.24
C SER A 35 14.67 -5.18 -7.86
N MET A 36 14.02 -6.13 -7.19
CA MET A 36 14.48 -6.63 -5.90
C MET A 36 15.92 -7.17 -5.95
N SER A 37 16.30 -7.79 -7.08
CA SER A 37 17.65 -8.34 -7.29
C SER A 37 18.76 -7.29 -7.37
N GLU A 38 18.42 -6.06 -7.73
CA GLU A 38 19.35 -4.94 -7.87
C GLU A 38 19.39 -4.06 -6.62
N ALA A 39 18.45 -4.28 -5.69
CA ALA A 39 18.38 -3.58 -4.43
C ALA A 39 19.47 -4.04 -3.45
N THR A 40 19.76 -3.24 -2.43
CA THR A 40 20.71 -3.63 -1.39
C THR A 40 20.12 -4.69 -0.45
N ASP A 41 20.98 -5.40 0.28
CA ASP A 41 20.58 -6.42 1.26
C ASP A 41 19.60 -5.83 2.31
N GLN A 42 19.83 -4.60 2.75
CA GLN A 42 18.96 -3.91 3.71
C GLN A 42 17.53 -3.71 3.19
N HIS A 43 17.36 -3.37 1.91
CA HIS A 43 16.02 -3.27 1.32
C HIS A 43 15.34 -4.63 1.25
N ARG A 44 16.08 -5.68 0.86
CA ARG A 44 15.53 -7.04 0.80
C ARG A 44 15.13 -7.55 2.19
N ASP A 45 15.88 -7.22 3.23
CA ASP A 45 15.54 -7.56 4.61
C ASP A 45 14.25 -6.86 5.09
N ILE A 46 14.06 -5.58 4.74
CA ILE A 46 12.81 -4.87 5.04
C ILE A 46 11.65 -5.50 4.26
N TYR A 47 11.84 -5.77 2.97
CA TYR A 47 10.80 -6.38 2.15
C TYR A 47 10.42 -7.79 2.65
N ALA A 48 11.39 -8.60 3.06
CA ALA A 48 11.12 -9.91 3.65
C ALA A 48 10.24 -9.78 4.91
N LYS A 49 10.51 -8.80 5.77
CA LYS A 49 9.66 -8.50 6.93
C LYS A 49 8.28 -7.98 6.53
N TYR A 50 8.21 -7.13 5.51
CA TYR A 50 6.96 -6.61 4.96
C TYR A 50 6.06 -7.74 4.50
N ILE A 51 6.58 -8.67 3.70
CA ILE A 51 5.86 -9.86 3.24
C ILE A 51 5.45 -10.75 4.42
N ALA A 52 6.37 -11.05 5.34
CA ALA A 52 6.06 -11.90 6.49
C ALA A 52 4.94 -11.34 7.38
N ASN A 53 4.81 -10.02 7.46
CA ASN A 53 3.78 -9.35 8.25
C ASN A 53 2.54 -8.97 7.42
N PHE A 54 2.60 -9.09 6.09
CA PHE A 54 1.50 -8.71 5.21
C PHE A 54 0.26 -9.57 5.47
N ASP A 55 0.43 -10.88 5.67
CA ASP A 55 -0.69 -11.79 5.96
C ASP A 55 -1.49 -11.36 7.19
N VAL A 56 -0.82 -10.83 8.21
CA VAL A 56 -1.49 -10.30 9.41
C VAL A 56 -2.31 -9.06 9.07
N ALA A 57 -1.74 -8.12 8.30
CA ALA A 57 -2.47 -6.95 7.84
C ALA A 57 -3.65 -7.31 6.93
N TYR A 58 -3.49 -8.34 6.09
CA TYR A 58 -4.54 -8.85 5.22
C TYR A 58 -5.71 -9.40 6.02
N GLN A 59 -5.45 -10.25 7.02
CA GLN A 59 -6.52 -10.82 7.85
C GLN A 59 -7.26 -9.72 8.62
N ILE A 60 -6.54 -8.73 9.15
CA ILE A 60 -7.18 -7.59 9.82
C ILE A 60 -8.08 -6.81 8.85
N ALA A 61 -7.64 -6.60 7.61
CA ALA A 61 -8.44 -5.94 6.59
C ALA A 61 -9.73 -6.73 6.26
N ASP A 62 -9.62 -8.06 6.17
CA ASP A 62 -10.72 -8.97 5.89
C ASP A 62 -11.76 -8.96 7.00
N ASP A 63 -11.34 -9.24 8.23
CA ASP A 63 -12.25 -9.25 9.40
C ASP A 63 -12.93 -7.89 9.57
N TRP A 64 -12.19 -6.80 9.38
CA TRP A 64 -12.73 -5.45 9.50
C TRP A 64 -13.73 -5.12 8.39
N TRP A 65 -13.44 -5.51 7.15
CA TRP A 65 -14.33 -5.27 6.02
C TRP A 65 -15.59 -6.10 6.09
N GLU A 66 -15.49 -7.38 6.46
CA GLU A 66 -16.63 -8.25 6.70
C GLU A 66 -17.57 -7.64 7.76
N GLY A 67 -17.02 -7.10 8.86
CA GLY A 67 -17.81 -6.39 9.86
C GLY A 67 -18.51 -5.14 9.31
N CYS A 68 -17.87 -4.40 8.40
CA CYS A 68 -18.47 -3.22 7.76
C CYS A 68 -19.64 -3.59 6.83
N VAL A 69 -19.50 -4.66 6.04
CA VAL A 69 -20.56 -5.15 5.15
C VAL A 69 -21.68 -5.78 5.95
N ALA A 70 -21.36 -6.57 6.98
CA ALA A 70 -22.33 -7.23 7.84
C ALA A 70 -23.28 -6.23 8.52
N ALA A 71 -22.80 -5.07 8.93
CA ALA A 71 -23.63 -4.01 9.52
C ALA A 71 -24.77 -3.56 8.57
N TYR A 72 -24.51 -3.47 7.26
CA TYR A 72 -25.55 -3.16 6.28
C TYR A 72 -26.50 -4.35 6.02
N ILE A 73 -25.99 -5.58 6.06
CA ILE A 73 -26.84 -6.76 5.96
C ILE A 73 -27.82 -6.82 7.16
N GLU A 74 -27.34 -6.49 8.37
CA GLU A 74 -28.18 -6.40 9.58
C GLU A 74 -29.26 -5.32 9.48
N ASP A 75 -28.99 -4.22 8.76
CA ASP A 75 -29.95 -3.17 8.44
C ASP A 75 -30.98 -3.59 7.35
N GLY A 76 -30.85 -4.80 6.80
CA GLY A 76 -31.82 -5.41 5.87
C GLY A 76 -31.46 -5.31 4.39
N TYR A 77 -30.25 -4.83 4.06
CA TYR A 77 -29.77 -4.77 2.67
C TYR A 77 -29.32 -6.15 2.16
N GLY A 78 -29.42 -6.35 0.84
CA GLY A 78 -28.86 -7.55 0.21
C GLY A 78 -27.32 -7.55 0.23
N PRO A 79 -26.64 -8.70 0.11
CA PRO A 79 -25.18 -8.77 0.17
C PRO A 79 -24.43 -7.84 -0.80
N ASP A 80 -24.85 -7.79 -2.07
CA ASP A 80 -24.23 -6.94 -3.09
C ASP A 80 -24.43 -5.45 -2.78
N GLU A 81 -25.65 -5.06 -2.43
CA GLU A 81 -26.01 -3.68 -2.06
C GLU A 81 -25.29 -3.25 -0.76
N ALA A 82 -25.15 -4.16 0.21
CA ALA A 82 -24.41 -3.91 1.43
C ALA A 82 -22.92 -3.65 1.16
N ASN A 83 -22.32 -4.36 0.22
CA ASN A 83 -20.93 -4.14 -0.18
C ASN A 83 -20.76 -2.77 -0.89
N GLU A 84 -21.67 -2.42 -1.82
CA GLU A 84 -21.67 -1.11 -2.47
C GLU A 84 -21.83 0.04 -1.46
N LEU A 85 -22.78 -0.07 -0.53
CA LEU A 85 -23.00 0.92 0.54
C LEU A 85 -21.80 1.04 1.48
N ALA A 86 -21.15 -0.07 1.81
CA ALA A 86 -19.92 -0.06 2.60
C ALA A 86 -18.81 0.72 1.88
N TYR A 87 -18.65 0.52 0.56
CA TYR A 87 -17.70 1.26 -0.27
C TYR A 87 -18.03 2.75 -0.36
N ASP A 88 -19.31 3.11 -0.49
CA ASP A 88 -19.74 4.52 -0.52
C ASP A 88 -19.38 5.27 0.78
N LYS A 89 -19.37 4.57 1.92
CA LYS A 89 -18.89 5.14 3.19
C LYS A 89 -17.38 5.12 3.35
N ARG A 90 -16.71 4.17 2.71
CA ARG A 90 -15.28 3.87 2.90
C ARG A 90 -14.66 3.63 1.53
N LEU A 91 -14.30 4.72 0.88
CA LEU A 91 -13.81 4.70 -0.51
C LEU A 91 -12.52 3.88 -0.70
N ALA A 92 -11.76 3.64 0.37
CA ALA A 92 -10.57 2.78 0.33
C ALA A 92 -10.88 1.31 0.70
N GLY A 93 -12.15 0.92 0.78
CA GLY A 93 -12.59 -0.45 1.04
C GLY A 93 -11.91 -1.06 2.28
N PRO A 94 -11.45 -2.32 2.21
CA PRO A 94 -10.70 -2.99 3.28
C PRO A 94 -9.44 -2.24 3.76
N ALA A 95 -8.77 -1.47 2.88
CA ALA A 95 -7.61 -0.69 3.26
C ALA A 95 -7.93 0.55 4.13
N SER A 96 -9.21 0.82 4.36
CA SER A 96 -9.66 1.86 5.31
C SER A 96 -9.45 1.44 6.78
N ALA A 97 -9.15 0.18 7.07
CA ALA A 97 -8.85 -0.29 8.42
C ALA A 97 -7.62 0.45 8.98
N PRO A 98 -7.69 1.08 10.17
CA PRO A 98 -6.59 1.88 10.72
C PRO A 98 -5.26 1.12 10.85
N GLU A 99 -5.33 -0.16 11.20
CA GLU A 99 -4.18 -1.06 11.34
C GLU A 99 -3.48 -1.31 9.99
N VAL A 100 -4.24 -1.38 8.90
CA VAL A 100 -3.73 -1.54 7.54
C VAL A 100 -3.01 -0.26 7.09
N VAL A 101 -3.62 0.90 7.35
CA VAL A 101 -2.99 2.21 7.09
C VAL A 101 -1.68 2.34 7.86
N TRP A 102 -1.69 1.97 9.15
CA TRP A 102 -0.50 1.99 10.00
C TRP A 102 0.60 1.02 9.51
N PHE A 103 0.21 -0.19 9.08
CA PHE A 103 1.12 -1.17 8.49
C PHE A 103 1.86 -0.59 7.27
N PHE A 104 1.14 -0.05 6.29
CA PHE A 104 1.77 0.50 5.09
C PHE A 104 2.64 1.72 5.40
N ARG A 105 2.19 2.62 6.28
CA ARG A 105 2.98 3.78 6.70
C ARG A 105 4.32 3.36 7.34
N ASN A 106 4.32 2.37 8.22
CA ASN A 106 5.56 1.93 8.88
C ASN A 106 6.58 1.36 7.90
N TYR A 107 6.15 0.55 6.94
CA TYR A 107 7.07 -0.01 5.95
C TYR A 107 7.57 1.05 4.98
N TRP A 108 6.72 2.01 4.61
CA TRP A 108 7.16 3.17 3.83
C TRP A 108 8.30 3.90 4.55
N LEU A 109 8.10 4.25 5.82
CA LEU A 109 9.10 4.96 6.62
C LEU A 109 10.37 4.12 6.84
N ALA A 110 10.26 2.80 6.98
CA ALA A 110 11.42 1.92 7.08
C ALA A 110 12.28 1.91 5.80
N PHE A 111 11.64 1.84 4.63
CA PHE A 111 12.36 1.95 3.35
C PHE A 111 13.02 3.32 3.19
N ASP A 112 12.32 4.38 3.56
CA ASP A 112 12.86 5.73 3.52
C ASP A 112 14.06 5.91 4.48
N GLU A 113 13.99 5.38 5.71
CA GLU A 113 15.09 5.43 6.66
C GLU A 113 16.36 4.78 6.09
N VAL A 114 16.23 3.62 5.44
CA VAL A 114 17.35 2.96 4.75
C VAL A 114 17.85 3.81 3.59
N ASN A 115 16.97 4.40 2.78
CA ASN A 115 17.36 5.26 1.67
C ASN A 115 18.20 6.46 2.13
N ARG A 116 17.83 7.10 3.25
CA ARG A 116 18.56 8.26 3.80
C ARG A 116 20.00 7.92 4.17
N ALA A 117 20.28 6.67 4.55
CA ALA A 117 21.63 6.20 4.88
C ALA A 117 22.47 5.78 3.65
N LEU A 118 21.85 5.70 2.46
CA LEU A 118 22.48 5.23 1.24
C LEU A 118 22.82 6.37 0.26
N PRO A 119 23.86 6.19 -0.58
CA PRO A 119 24.10 7.13 -1.66
C PRO A 119 22.95 7.07 -2.68
N PRO A 120 22.62 8.19 -3.38
CA PRO A 120 21.44 8.27 -4.25
C PRO A 120 21.30 7.14 -5.28
N LYS A 121 22.43 6.69 -5.85
CA LYS A 121 22.45 5.58 -6.82
C LYS A 121 21.96 4.24 -6.26
N ASP A 122 22.00 4.05 -4.94
CA ASP A 122 21.70 2.78 -4.26
C ASP A 122 20.29 2.78 -3.65
N ARG A 123 19.62 3.94 -3.62
CA ARG A 123 18.26 4.11 -3.10
C ARG A 123 17.20 3.46 -4.01
N VAL A 124 16.12 2.99 -3.39
CA VAL A 124 14.93 2.45 -4.05
C VAL A 124 13.71 3.24 -3.57
N PRO A 125 12.93 3.87 -4.47
CA PRO A 125 11.71 4.55 -4.07
C PRO A 125 10.75 3.60 -3.32
N PRO A 126 10.19 3.98 -2.15
CA PRO A 126 9.36 3.07 -1.35
C PRO A 126 8.17 2.46 -2.10
N GLN A 127 7.52 3.22 -2.99
CA GLN A 127 6.42 2.71 -3.83
C GLN A 127 6.87 1.56 -4.76
N VAL A 128 8.11 1.60 -5.25
CA VAL A 128 8.67 0.51 -6.06
C VAL A 128 8.90 -0.72 -5.19
N ALA A 129 9.48 -0.55 -4.00
CA ALA A 129 9.74 -1.65 -3.09
C ALA A 129 8.46 -2.29 -2.54
N MET A 130 7.44 -1.49 -2.22
CA MET A 130 6.21 -1.95 -1.57
C MET A 130 5.14 -2.45 -2.54
N LEU A 131 5.06 -1.92 -3.75
CA LEU A 131 4.07 -2.29 -4.76
C LEU A 131 4.70 -2.90 -6.00
N GLY A 132 5.75 -2.26 -6.55
CA GLY A 132 6.43 -2.75 -7.75
C GLY A 132 6.91 -4.19 -7.59
N TRP A 133 7.55 -4.51 -6.47
CA TRP A 133 8.02 -5.87 -6.20
C TRP A 133 6.89 -6.89 -5.95
N LEU A 134 5.76 -6.47 -5.38
CA LEU A 134 4.58 -7.35 -5.27
C LEU A 134 4.05 -7.75 -6.65
N VAL A 135 4.04 -6.80 -7.58
CA VAL A 135 3.63 -7.02 -8.97
C VAL A 135 4.63 -7.93 -9.68
N GLU A 136 5.93 -7.69 -9.53
CA GLU A 136 7.00 -8.54 -10.09
C GLU A 136 6.91 -9.99 -9.58
N GLU A 137 6.60 -10.19 -8.31
CA GLU A 137 6.45 -11.52 -7.69
C GLU A 137 5.08 -12.18 -7.97
N GLY A 138 4.13 -11.46 -8.56
CA GLY A 138 2.78 -11.99 -8.83
C GLY A 138 1.91 -12.17 -7.58
N ARG A 139 2.12 -11.38 -6.52
CA ARG A 139 1.33 -11.43 -5.27
C ARG A 139 -0.01 -10.71 -5.42
N THR A 140 -0.90 -11.26 -6.23
CA THR A 140 -2.15 -10.61 -6.66
C THR A 140 -3.05 -10.16 -5.51
N ASP A 141 -3.15 -10.95 -4.43
CA ASP A 141 -4.01 -10.61 -3.29
C ASP A 141 -3.47 -9.42 -2.50
N TYR A 142 -2.15 -9.32 -2.35
CA TYR A 142 -1.52 -8.21 -1.65
C TYR A 142 -1.60 -6.93 -2.48
N VAL A 143 -1.39 -7.06 -3.80
CA VAL A 143 -1.62 -5.96 -4.74
C VAL A 143 -3.08 -5.49 -4.66
N ARG A 144 -4.05 -6.42 -4.61
CA ARG A 144 -5.47 -6.09 -4.47
C ARG A 144 -5.73 -5.27 -3.21
N LEU A 145 -5.25 -5.69 -2.04
CA LEU A 145 -5.44 -4.93 -0.80
C LEU A 145 -4.80 -3.55 -0.86
N LEU A 146 -3.51 -3.48 -1.24
CA LEU A 146 -2.78 -2.22 -1.26
C LEU A 146 -3.42 -1.22 -2.23
N THR A 147 -3.86 -1.69 -3.40
CA THR A 147 -4.47 -0.83 -4.43
C THR A 147 -5.88 -0.35 -4.07
N CYS A 148 -6.49 -0.86 -3.00
CA CYS A 148 -7.68 -0.22 -2.44
C CYS A 148 -7.37 1.17 -1.89
N MET A 149 -6.12 1.48 -1.52
CA MET A 149 -5.75 2.83 -1.11
C MET A 149 -5.71 3.77 -2.32
N PRO A 150 -6.43 4.91 -2.30
CA PRO A 150 -6.41 5.87 -3.41
C PRO A 150 -5.13 6.71 -3.46
N PHE A 151 -4.34 6.72 -2.39
CA PHE A 151 -3.06 7.42 -2.26
C PHE A 151 -2.21 6.73 -1.16
N TRP A 152 -0.91 7.02 -1.14
CA TRP A 152 -0.02 6.54 -0.07
C TRP A 152 -0.28 7.29 1.24
N PRO A 153 -0.53 6.61 2.38
CA PRO A 153 -0.93 7.24 3.64
C PRO A 153 0.27 7.86 4.40
N ILE A 154 1.04 8.72 3.72
CA ILE A 154 2.28 9.32 4.16
C ILE A 154 2.36 10.77 3.67
N GLY A 155 2.98 11.65 4.45
CA GLY A 155 3.12 13.08 4.13
C GLY A 155 4.57 13.55 4.24
N LEU A 156 4.81 14.82 3.90
CA LEU A 156 6.11 15.47 4.14
C LEU A 156 6.02 16.38 5.36
N ASP A 157 7.06 16.38 6.17
CA ASP A 157 7.25 17.36 7.25
C ASP A 157 7.70 18.73 6.68
N GLU A 158 7.88 19.70 7.57
CA GLU A 158 8.34 21.06 7.23
C GLU A 158 9.73 21.11 6.57
N ASN A 159 10.49 20.02 6.64
CA ASN A 159 11.84 19.88 6.09
C ASN A 159 11.87 19.02 4.81
N GLY A 160 10.71 18.58 4.31
CA GLY A 160 10.63 17.72 3.12
C GLY A 160 10.98 16.25 3.39
N ASN A 161 10.96 15.82 4.65
CA ASN A 161 11.14 14.42 5.03
C ASN A 161 9.79 13.71 5.06
N TRP A 162 9.74 12.43 4.66
CA TRP A 162 8.54 11.62 4.89
C TRP A 162 8.22 11.52 6.38
N CYS A 163 6.93 11.70 6.73
CA CYS A 163 6.35 11.57 8.07
C CYS A 163 5.04 10.78 8.05
#